data_AF-D8MJN1-F1
#
_entry.id   AF-D8MJN1-F1
#
_cell.length_a   1.000
_cell.length_b   1.000
_cell.length_c   1.000
_cell.angle_alpha   90.00
_cell.angle_beta   90.00
_cell.angle_gamma   90.00
#
_symmetry.space_group_name_H-M   'P 1'
#
loop_
_entity.id
_entity.type
_entity.pdbx_description
1 polymer ?
#
loop_
_entity_poly.entity_id
_entity_poly.type
_entity_poly.pdbx_seq_one_letter_code
_entity_poly.pdbx_strand_id
1 'polypeptide(L)'
;MYKRCASLLLVSMMAVPLAKGANLRADDVTKFDIAGVKTGMDYGESVKAITEHFHVPAASLDVDKYQAVNVVTGDKQPQYVSYEKDGVKLLVHFEGRVPPDPNHALVVSQISYEVPYSTENKNAMATAAVKKYGVQSNAPYTPMVWCNTPGKMATMACGPSPEQPVLKLSGTSLELNDPSWTNARIKLINSKQARTPGF
;
A
#
# COMPACT_ATOMS: atom_id res chain seq x y z
N MET A 1 80.90 13.56 -1.69
CA MET A 1 80.47 12.26 -2.29
C MET A 1 80.04 11.37 -1.14
N TYR A 2 78.83 10.83 -0.96
CA TYR A 2 77.71 10.51 -1.86
C TYR A 2 76.35 10.79 -1.19
N LYS A 3 75.37 11.16 -2.03
CA LYS A 3 73.93 11.31 -1.76
C LYS A 3 73.31 10.02 -1.22
N ARG A 4 72.31 10.15 -0.34
CA ARG A 4 71.26 9.12 -0.15
C ARG A 4 69.89 9.78 -0.33
N CYS A 5 69.27 9.49 -1.47
CA CYS A 5 67.89 9.87 -1.78
C CYS A 5 66.94 9.00 -0.95
N ALA A 6 66.11 9.60 -0.11
CA ALA A 6 64.96 8.94 0.49
C ALA A 6 63.86 8.81 -0.58
N SER A 7 63.56 7.59 -1.00
CA SER A 7 62.43 7.29 -1.87
C SER A 7 61.18 7.10 -1.01
N LEU A 8 60.29 8.10 -0.99
CA LEU A 8 58.97 8.01 -0.40
C LEU A 8 58.02 7.34 -1.40
N LEU A 9 57.67 6.07 -1.13
CA LEU A 9 56.61 5.34 -1.81
C LEU A 9 55.25 5.89 -1.36
N LEU A 10 54.61 6.66 -2.24
CA LEU A 10 53.21 7.08 -2.11
C LEU A 10 52.30 5.87 -2.41
N VAL A 11 51.83 5.19 -1.37
CA VAL A 11 50.75 4.21 -1.47
C VAL A 11 49.45 4.97 -1.67
N SER A 12 49.00 5.07 -2.91
CA SER A 12 47.68 5.60 -3.27
C SER A 12 46.61 4.60 -2.80
N MET A 13 45.95 4.92 -1.69
CA MET A 13 44.73 4.21 -1.27
C MET A 13 43.61 4.58 -2.25
N MET A 14 43.31 3.66 -3.17
CA MET A 14 42.05 3.73 -3.91
C MET A 14 40.90 3.54 -2.92
N ALA A 15 40.18 4.63 -2.63
CA ALA A 15 38.92 4.57 -1.91
C ALA A 15 37.92 3.80 -2.77
N VAL A 16 37.73 2.51 -2.46
CA VAL A 16 36.63 1.73 -3.02
C VAL A 16 35.34 2.34 -2.48
N PRO A 17 34.40 2.82 -3.32
CA PRO A 17 33.12 3.28 -2.83
C PRO A 17 32.42 2.08 -2.19
N LEU A 18 32.17 2.14 -0.88
CA LEU A 18 31.23 1.24 -0.23
C LEU A 18 29.90 1.39 -0.96
N ALA A 19 29.46 0.32 -1.64
CA ALA A 19 28.09 0.19 -2.07
C ALA A 19 27.21 0.43 -0.83
N LYS A 20 26.44 1.52 -0.82
CA LYS A 20 25.40 1.75 0.19
C LYS A 20 24.46 0.56 0.10
N GLY A 21 24.56 -0.35 1.07
CA GLY A 21 23.64 -1.47 1.20
C GLY A 21 22.20 -0.96 1.17
N ALA A 22 21.29 -1.72 0.56
CA ALA A 22 19.88 -1.39 0.57
C ALA A 22 19.45 -1.18 2.03
N ASN A 23 19.12 0.07 2.37
CA ASN A 23 18.62 0.39 3.71
C ASN A 23 17.15 0.00 3.73
N LEU A 24 16.91 -1.27 4.05
CA LEU A 24 15.59 -1.78 4.32
C LEU A 24 15.00 -1.01 5.51
N ARG A 25 13.83 -0.41 5.30
CA ARG A 25 13.17 0.44 6.31
C ARG A 25 11.78 -0.10 6.59
N ALA A 26 11.47 -0.20 7.87
CA ALA A 26 10.13 -0.51 8.34
C ALA A 26 9.35 0.79 8.50
N ASP A 27 8.13 0.82 7.97
CA ASP A 27 7.18 1.91 8.14
C ASP A 27 5.83 1.34 8.59
N ASP A 28 5.11 2.07 9.43
CA ASP A 28 3.77 1.65 9.85
C ASP A 28 2.74 2.04 8.79
N VAL A 29 2.55 1.16 7.81
CA VAL A 29 1.69 1.38 6.65
C VAL A 29 0.21 1.47 7.02
N THR A 30 -0.20 0.92 8.18
CA THR A 30 -1.59 1.05 8.67
C THR A 30 -2.01 2.50 8.92
N LYS A 31 -1.03 3.40 9.09
CA LYS A 31 -1.28 4.83 9.29
C LYS A 31 -1.43 5.62 8.00
N PHE A 32 -1.00 5.04 6.87
CA PHE A 32 -0.98 5.71 5.58
C PHE A 32 -2.40 5.86 5.03
N ASP A 33 -2.61 6.96 4.32
CA ASP A 33 -3.84 7.23 3.59
C ASP A 33 -3.55 7.51 2.11
N ILE A 34 -4.49 7.18 1.23
CA ILE A 34 -4.51 7.65 -0.16
C ILE A 34 -5.77 8.50 -0.31
N ALA A 35 -5.60 9.77 -0.73
CA ALA A 35 -6.70 10.73 -0.83
C ALA A 35 -7.54 10.85 0.47
N GLY A 36 -6.89 10.76 1.64
CA GLY A 36 -7.56 10.80 2.95
C GLY A 36 -8.13 9.45 3.41
N VAL A 37 -8.26 8.46 2.55
CA VAL A 37 -8.81 7.13 2.87
C VAL A 37 -7.72 6.22 3.41
N LYS A 38 -8.00 5.52 4.52
CA LYS A 38 -7.11 4.52 5.14
C LYS A 38 -7.75 3.14 5.14
N THR A 39 -6.94 2.10 5.20
CA THR A 39 -7.45 0.76 5.52
C THR A 39 -8.02 0.78 6.94
N GLY A 40 -9.05 -0.02 7.20
CA GLY A 40 -9.74 -0.02 8.49
C GLY A 40 -10.86 1.02 8.65
N MET A 41 -10.93 2.06 7.81
CA MET A 41 -12.07 2.98 7.77
C MET A 41 -13.35 2.24 7.38
N ASP A 42 -14.50 2.70 7.87
CA ASP A 42 -15.80 2.24 7.39
C ASP A 42 -16.23 2.91 6.08
N TYR A 43 -17.39 2.49 5.56
CA TYR A 43 -17.96 3.03 4.32
C TYR A 43 -18.22 4.55 4.40
N GLY A 44 -18.87 5.03 5.47
CA GLY A 44 -19.21 6.44 5.63
C GLY A 44 -17.96 7.32 5.78
N GLU A 45 -16.99 6.88 6.58
CA GLU A 45 -15.69 7.53 6.74
C GLU A 45 -14.95 7.64 5.41
N SER A 46 -14.90 6.55 4.64
CA SER A 46 -14.23 6.54 3.33
C SER A 46 -14.92 7.47 2.32
N VAL A 47 -16.26 7.42 2.20
CA VAL A 47 -17.02 8.33 1.33
C VAL A 47 -16.77 9.77 1.71
N LYS A 48 -16.80 10.10 3.01
CA LYS A 48 -16.51 11.45 3.50
C LYS A 48 -15.10 11.88 3.09
N ALA A 49 -14.07 11.07 3.35
CA ALA A 49 -12.69 11.36 2.98
C ALA A 49 -12.53 11.61 1.46
N ILE A 50 -13.16 10.80 0.63
CA ILE A 50 -13.14 10.96 -0.84
C ILE A 50 -13.79 12.29 -1.24
N THR A 51 -14.99 12.58 -0.72
CA THR A 51 -15.71 13.82 -1.05
C THR A 51 -14.99 15.07 -0.59
N GLU A 52 -14.35 15.04 0.58
CA GLU A 52 -13.53 16.15 1.11
C GLU A 52 -12.25 16.33 0.28
N HIS A 53 -11.59 15.24 -0.11
CA HIS A 53 -10.36 15.31 -0.89
C HIS A 53 -10.61 15.88 -2.30
N PHE A 54 -11.60 15.35 -3.01
CA PHE A 54 -11.90 15.76 -4.39
C PHE A 54 -12.87 16.93 -4.50
N HIS A 55 -13.43 17.40 -3.38
CA HIS A 55 -14.41 18.49 -3.33
C HIS A 55 -15.63 18.22 -4.21
N VAL A 56 -16.16 16.99 -4.13
CA VAL A 56 -17.32 16.53 -4.90
C VAL A 56 -18.43 16.01 -3.99
N PRO A 57 -19.70 16.08 -4.40
CA PRO A 57 -20.79 15.48 -3.62
C PRO A 57 -20.70 13.95 -3.65
N ALA A 58 -21.16 13.28 -2.59
CA ALA A 58 -21.18 11.81 -2.53
C ALA A 58 -21.95 11.16 -3.70
N ALA A 59 -22.97 11.84 -4.23
CA ALA A 59 -23.76 11.38 -5.37
C ALA A 59 -22.98 11.31 -6.69
N SER A 60 -21.79 11.90 -6.79
CA SER A 60 -20.93 11.78 -7.97
C SER A 60 -19.96 10.60 -7.92
N LEU A 61 -19.92 9.86 -6.80
CA LEU A 61 -19.11 8.66 -6.68
C LEU A 61 -19.84 7.49 -7.35
N ASP A 62 -19.09 6.62 -8.04
CA ASP A 62 -19.65 5.37 -8.56
C ASP A 62 -19.58 4.31 -7.47
N VAL A 63 -20.73 4.02 -6.90
CA VAL A 63 -20.92 2.97 -5.90
C VAL A 63 -21.32 1.69 -6.62
N ASP A 64 -20.79 0.56 -6.18
CA ASP A 64 -21.14 -0.77 -6.72
C ASP A 64 -22.66 -0.95 -6.90
N LYS A 65 -23.06 -1.10 -8.17
CA LYS A 65 -24.46 -1.25 -8.61
C LYS A 65 -24.95 -2.69 -8.49
N TYR A 66 -24.03 -3.66 -8.39
CA TYR A 66 -24.33 -5.09 -8.41
C TYR A 66 -23.91 -5.74 -7.10
N GLN A 67 -24.42 -5.17 -6.00
CA GLN A 67 -24.09 -5.58 -4.64
C GLN A 67 -24.32 -7.08 -4.41
N ALA A 68 -23.23 -7.78 -4.11
CA ALA A 68 -23.25 -9.16 -3.67
C ALA A 68 -23.66 -9.26 -2.18
N VAL A 69 -24.15 -10.42 -1.78
CA VAL A 69 -24.38 -10.71 -0.36
C VAL A 69 -23.02 -10.79 0.34
N ASN A 70 -22.82 -9.94 1.33
CA ASN A 70 -21.64 -9.99 2.17
C ASN A 70 -21.77 -11.16 3.15
N VAL A 71 -20.84 -12.10 3.07
CA VAL A 71 -20.85 -13.35 3.87
C VAL A 71 -20.67 -13.15 5.38
N VAL A 72 -20.21 -11.97 5.80
CA VAL A 72 -20.06 -11.61 7.20
C VAL A 72 -21.37 -11.10 7.77
N THR A 73 -22.06 -10.23 7.04
CA THR A 73 -23.26 -9.51 7.52
C THR A 73 -24.56 -10.22 7.12
N GLY A 74 -24.57 -10.94 5.99
CA GLY A 74 -25.76 -11.55 5.41
C GLY A 74 -26.54 -10.64 4.46
N ASP A 75 -26.14 -9.37 4.33
CA ASP A 75 -26.86 -8.35 3.56
C ASP A 75 -26.14 -8.01 2.25
N LYS A 76 -26.90 -7.46 1.28
CA LYS A 76 -26.31 -6.86 0.09
C LYS A 76 -25.63 -5.54 0.45
N GLN A 77 -24.36 -5.44 0.11
CA GLN A 77 -23.54 -4.27 0.44
C GLN A 77 -22.60 -3.95 -0.73
N PRO A 78 -22.22 -2.69 -0.92
CA PRO A 78 -21.27 -2.33 -1.98
C PRO A 78 -19.90 -2.94 -1.71
N GLN A 79 -19.31 -3.54 -2.74
CA GLN A 79 -17.95 -4.08 -2.66
C GLN A 79 -16.89 -3.00 -2.90
N TYR A 80 -17.28 -1.89 -3.51
CA TYR A 80 -16.40 -0.76 -3.77
C TYR A 80 -17.15 0.56 -3.89
N VAL A 81 -16.38 1.64 -3.74
CA VAL A 81 -16.73 2.98 -4.20
C VAL A 81 -15.58 3.53 -5.02
N SER A 82 -15.88 4.25 -6.09
CA SER A 82 -14.86 4.85 -6.94
C SER A 82 -15.17 6.30 -7.29
N TYR A 83 -14.11 7.02 -7.62
CA TYR A 83 -14.12 8.36 -8.19
C TYR A 83 -13.31 8.33 -9.48
N GLU A 84 -13.86 8.89 -10.55
CA GLU A 84 -13.14 9.09 -11.80
C GLU A 84 -13.48 10.46 -12.40
N LYS A 85 -12.46 11.28 -12.64
CA LYS A 85 -12.61 12.58 -13.31
C LYS A 85 -11.27 13.02 -13.89
N ASP A 86 -11.29 13.56 -15.11
CA ASP A 86 -10.10 14.12 -15.79
C ASP A 86 -8.90 13.16 -15.82
N GLY A 87 -9.18 11.85 -15.92
CA GLY A 87 -8.19 10.77 -15.93
C GLY A 87 -7.62 10.39 -14.56
N VAL A 88 -7.98 11.09 -13.48
CA VAL A 88 -7.69 10.68 -12.10
C VAL A 88 -8.72 9.63 -11.69
N LYS A 89 -8.24 8.51 -11.15
CA LYS A 89 -9.07 7.40 -10.67
C LYS A 89 -8.73 7.08 -9.22
N LEU A 90 -9.74 6.93 -8.39
CA LEU A 90 -9.63 6.33 -7.05
C LEU A 90 -10.64 5.19 -6.96
N LEU A 91 -10.20 4.03 -6.49
CA LEU A 91 -11.04 2.87 -6.22
C LEU A 91 -10.77 2.39 -4.79
N VAL A 92 -11.82 2.28 -3.99
CA VAL A 92 -11.77 1.82 -2.61
C VAL A 92 -12.58 0.55 -2.50
N HIS A 93 -11.94 -0.54 -2.13
CA HIS A 93 -12.58 -1.84 -1.91
C HIS A 93 -12.89 -2.07 -0.44
N PHE A 94 -14.01 -2.75 -0.21
CA PHE A 94 -14.48 -3.09 1.11
C PHE A 94 -14.50 -4.60 1.36
N GLU A 95 -14.28 -4.94 2.62
CA GLU A 95 -14.54 -6.24 3.19
C GLU A 95 -15.67 -6.15 4.22
N GLY A 96 -16.30 -7.29 4.53
CA GLY A 96 -17.15 -7.38 5.72
C GLY A 96 -16.30 -7.28 6.98
N ARG A 97 -16.65 -6.37 7.89
CA ARG A 97 -15.87 -6.15 9.12
C ARG A 97 -15.93 -7.38 10.02
N VAL A 98 -14.76 -7.85 10.47
CA VAL A 98 -14.63 -8.96 11.42
C VAL A 98 -13.82 -8.48 12.64
N PRO A 99 -14.35 -8.55 13.88
CA PRO A 99 -15.68 -9.08 14.24
C PRO A 99 -16.84 -8.22 13.66
N PRO A 100 -18.03 -8.81 13.45
CA PRO A 100 -19.18 -8.07 12.91
C PRO A 100 -19.55 -6.88 13.78
N ASP A 101 -19.74 -5.73 13.14
CA ASP A 101 -20.25 -4.51 13.75
C ASP A 101 -21.41 -3.99 12.89
N PRO A 102 -22.67 -4.05 13.38
CA PRO A 102 -23.82 -3.59 12.61
C PRO A 102 -23.77 -2.10 12.23
N ASN A 103 -23.09 -1.27 13.01
CA ASN A 103 -22.96 0.17 12.73
C ASN A 103 -21.84 0.47 11.73
N HIS A 104 -20.84 -0.41 11.66
CA HIS A 104 -19.65 -0.28 10.82
C HIS A 104 -19.40 -1.56 10.02
N ALA A 105 -20.43 -1.99 9.29
CA ALA A 105 -20.50 -3.32 8.69
C ALA A 105 -19.43 -3.61 7.62
N LEU A 106 -18.96 -2.56 6.96
CA LEU A 106 -17.89 -2.60 5.97
C LEU A 106 -16.60 -2.00 6.51
N VAL A 107 -15.49 -2.46 5.95
CA VAL A 107 -14.14 -1.97 6.26
C VAL A 107 -13.30 -1.87 5.00
N VAL A 108 -12.57 -0.77 4.82
CA VAL A 108 -11.66 -0.58 3.69
C VAL A 108 -10.50 -1.57 3.80
N SER A 109 -10.34 -2.41 2.78
CA SER A 109 -9.26 -3.41 2.68
C SER A 109 -8.19 -3.02 1.66
N GLN A 110 -8.59 -2.35 0.58
CA GLN A 110 -7.68 -1.94 -0.49
C GLN A 110 -8.10 -0.59 -1.07
N ILE A 111 -7.10 0.21 -1.42
CA ILE A 111 -7.26 1.49 -2.09
C ILE A 111 -6.30 1.54 -3.28
N SER A 112 -6.80 1.92 -4.45
CA SER A 112 -6.01 2.12 -5.67
C SER A 112 -6.24 3.53 -6.19
N TYR A 113 -5.16 4.26 -6.45
CA TYR A 113 -5.19 5.61 -7.02
C TYR A 113 -4.30 5.69 -8.26
N GLU A 114 -4.85 6.21 -9.34
CA GLU A 114 -4.16 6.30 -10.63
C GLU A 114 -4.34 7.67 -11.27
N VAL A 115 -3.31 8.07 -12.01
CA VAL A 115 -3.37 9.22 -12.94
C VAL A 115 -2.87 8.79 -14.32
N PRO A 116 -3.17 9.56 -15.39
CA PRO A 116 -2.75 9.22 -16.73
C PRO A 116 -1.23 9.08 -16.82
N TYR A 117 -0.77 8.09 -17.58
CA TYR A 117 0.65 7.86 -17.73
C TYR A 117 1.32 8.99 -18.51
N SER A 118 2.33 9.60 -17.89
CA SER A 118 3.36 10.40 -18.54
C SER A 118 4.64 10.31 -17.71
N THR A 119 5.78 10.66 -18.30
CA THR A 119 7.05 10.69 -17.57
C THR A 119 6.99 11.71 -16.43
N GLU A 120 6.33 12.84 -16.67
CA GLU A 120 6.13 13.93 -15.72
C GLU A 120 5.27 13.46 -14.54
N ASN A 121 4.13 12.80 -14.82
CA ASN A 121 3.24 12.29 -13.77
C ASN A 121 3.90 11.19 -12.95
N LYS A 122 4.63 10.28 -13.58
CA LYS A 122 5.40 9.24 -12.88
C LYS A 122 6.41 9.87 -11.90
N ASN A 123 7.18 10.86 -12.35
CA ASN A 123 8.19 11.52 -11.52
C ASN A 123 7.55 12.36 -10.40
N ALA A 124 6.44 13.03 -10.70
CA ALA A 124 5.66 13.79 -9.73
C ALA A 124 5.07 12.88 -8.65
N MET A 125 4.50 11.73 -9.02
CA MET A 125 3.98 10.75 -8.07
C MET A 125 5.07 10.16 -7.19
N ALA A 126 6.23 9.79 -7.75
CA ALA A 126 7.35 9.31 -6.95
C ALA A 126 7.81 10.37 -5.93
N THR A 127 7.93 11.63 -6.36
CA THR A 127 8.31 12.75 -5.49
C THR A 127 7.27 12.99 -4.39
N ALA A 128 5.99 13.00 -4.75
CA ALA A 128 4.88 13.19 -3.81
C ALA A 128 4.78 12.04 -2.81
N ALA A 129 4.99 10.79 -3.25
CA ALA A 129 4.98 9.62 -2.38
C ALA A 129 6.13 9.67 -1.38
N VAL A 130 7.37 9.99 -1.81
CA VAL A 130 8.50 10.18 -0.86
C VAL A 130 8.22 11.31 0.13
N LYS A 131 7.64 12.41 -0.34
CA LYS A 131 7.30 13.55 0.54
C LYS A 131 6.25 13.18 1.58
N LYS A 132 5.26 12.37 1.21
CA LYS A 132 4.13 12.01 2.08
C LYS A 132 4.45 10.84 3.02
N TYR A 133 5.05 9.78 2.49
CA TYR A 133 5.24 8.51 3.19
C TYR A 133 6.69 8.27 3.62
N GLY A 134 7.61 9.16 3.25
CA GLY A 134 9.04 8.96 3.47
C GLY A 134 9.70 8.07 2.42
N VAL A 135 10.99 7.79 2.65
CA VAL A 135 11.78 6.94 1.75
C VAL A 135 11.26 5.50 1.80
N GLN A 136 11.09 4.87 0.65
CA GLN A 136 10.52 3.53 0.52
C GLN A 136 11.37 2.43 1.17
N SER A 137 10.70 1.38 1.66
CA SER A 137 11.32 0.21 2.30
C SER A 137 12.32 -0.52 1.40
N ASN A 138 12.11 -0.50 0.08
CA ASN A 138 13.02 -1.09 -0.90
C ASN A 138 13.92 -0.05 -1.59
N ALA A 139 14.27 1.07 -0.96
CA ALA A 139 15.07 2.08 -1.64
C ALA A 139 16.43 1.52 -2.12
N PRO A 140 16.92 1.94 -3.31
CA PRO A 140 16.34 2.92 -4.24
C PRO A 140 15.50 2.30 -5.37
N TYR A 141 15.00 1.08 -5.20
CA TYR A 141 14.42 0.28 -6.28
C TYR A 141 12.98 0.69 -6.64
N THR A 142 12.56 0.27 -7.84
CA THR A 142 11.19 0.36 -8.35
C THR A 142 10.62 -1.06 -8.61
N PRO A 143 9.29 -1.28 -8.49
CA PRO A 143 8.29 -0.35 -7.94
C PRO A 143 8.63 0.03 -6.49
N MET A 144 8.27 1.23 -6.07
CA MET A 144 8.58 1.69 -4.72
C MET A 144 7.58 1.05 -3.77
N VAL A 145 8.05 0.43 -2.68
CA VAL A 145 7.17 -0.23 -1.71
C VAL A 145 7.49 0.17 -0.28
N TRP A 146 6.44 0.33 0.53
CA TRP A 146 6.51 0.53 1.98
C TRP A 146 5.79 -0.61 2.68
N CYS A 147 6.35 -1.08 3.79
CA CYS A 147 5.78 -2.14 4.62
C CYS A 147 6.31 -2.12 6.05
N ASN A 148 5.54 -2.73 6.95
CA ASN A 148 5.84 -2.82 8.37
C ASN A 148 7.07 -3.70 8.65
N THR A 149 7.23 -4.78 7.89
CA THR A 149 8.30 -5.76 8.09
C THR A 149 9.04 -5.99 6.78
N PRO A 150 10.10 -5.21 6.49
CA PRO A 150 10.89 -5.43 5.30
C PRO A 150 11.67 -6.75 5.41
N GLY A 151 11.60 -7.58 4.37
CA GLY A 151 12.36 -8.80 4.19
C GLY A 151 13.86 -8.53 4.02
N LYS A 152 14.66 -9.59 3.94
CA LYS A 152 16.14 -9.49 3.97
C LYS A 152 16.78 -8.95 2.69
N MET A 153 16.04 -8.89 1.59
CA MET A 153 16.54 -8.44 0.28
C MET A 153 15.62 -7.36 -0.28
N ALA A 154 16.19 -6.33 -0.90
CA ALA A 154 15.41 -5.20 -1.42
C ALA A 154 14.40 -5.58 -2.51
N THR A 155 14.75 -6.57 -3.35
CA THR A 155 13.85 -7.15 -4.36
C THR A 155 12.65 -7.88 -3.75
N MET A 156 12.71 -8.20 -2.45
CA MET A 156 11.65 -8.84 -1.67
C MET A 156 11.37 -8.03 -0.39
N ALA A 157 11.55 -6.70 -0.41
CA ALA A 157 11.46 -5.90 0.81
C ALA A 157 10.08 -6.06 1.42
N CYS A 158 9.01 -5.85 0.66
CA CYS A 158 7.66 -6.14 1.14
C CYS A 158 7.22 -7.52 0.67
N GLY A 159 8.15 -8.48 0.77
CA GLY A 159 8.05 -9.86 0.26
C GLY A 159 6.78 -10.58 0.69
N PRO A 160 6.58 -11.81 0.20
CA PRO A 160 5.27 -12.44 -0.03
C PRO A 160 4.43 -12.74 1.22
N SER A 161 4.80 -12.25 2.42
CA SER A 161 3.97 -12.35 3.62
C SER A 161 2.58 -11.78 3.30
N PRO A 162 1.57 -12.63 3.09
CA PRO A 162 0.25 -12.22 2.63
C PRO A 162 -0.56 -11.61 3.78
N GLU A 163 0.12 -11.17 4.84
CA GLU A 163 -0.47 -10.82 6.13
C GLU A 163 -0.15 -9.39 6.55
N GLN A 164 0.73 -8.68 5.84
CA GLN A 164 1.06 -7.29 6.19
C GLN A 164 0.49 -6.27 5.20
N PRO A 165 0.14 -5.06 5.70
CA PRO A 165 -0.19 -3.95 4.83
C PRO A 165 1.01 -3.52 3.98
N VAL A 166 0.74 -3.19 2.72
CA VAL A 166 1.75 -2.73 1.76
C VAL A 166 1.21 -1.52 0.99
N LEU A 167 2.01 -0.47 0.92
CA LEU A 167 1.84 0.62 -0.04
C LEU A 167 2.81 0.39 -1.20
N LYS A 168 2.32 0.42 -2.44
CA LYS A 168 3.10 0.17 -3.64
C LYS A 168 2.85 1.25 -4.68
N LEU A 169 3.91 1.87 -5.17
CA LEU A 169 3.87 2.79 -6.30
C LEU A 169 4.56 2.16 -7.52
N SER A 170 3.79 1.96 -8.59
CA SER A 170 4.27 1.44 -9.87
C SER A 170 3.88 2.40 -11.00
N GLY A 171 4.85 3.17 -11.51
CA GLY A 171 4.58 4.16 -12.55
C GLY A 171 3.68 5.29 -12.04
N THR A 172 2.45 5.32 -12.53
CA THR A 172 1.41 6.29 -12.12
C THR A 172 0.25 5.66 -11.34
N SER A 173 0.46 4.47 -10.77
CA SER A 173 -0.52 3.73 -9.94
C SER A 173 0.03 3.53 -8.53
N LEU A 174 -0.72 3.97 -7.53
CA LEU A 174 -0.44 3.85 -6.11
C LEU A 174 -1.51 2.96 -5.45
N GLU A 175 -1.09 1.87 -4.85
CA GLU A 175 -1.97 0.88 -4.23
C GLU A 175 -1.62 0.71 -2.76
N LEU A 176 -2.61 0.81 -1.89
CA LEU A 176 -2.52 0.46 -0.48
C LEU A 176 -3.41 -0.76 -0.24
N ASN A 177 -2.82 -1.89 0.14
CA ASN A 177 -3.53 -3.13 0.42
C ASN A 177 -3.24 -3.60 1.85
N ASP A 178 -4.27 -3.90 2.62
CA ASP A 178 -4.19 -4.46 3.95
C ASP A 178 -4.92 -5.81 3.99
N PRO A 179 -4.17 -6.92 3.85
CA PRO A 179 -4.77 -8.25 3.76
C PRO A 179 -5.34 -8.73 5.11
N SER A 180 -5.10 -8.03 6.23
CA SER A 180 -5.64 -8.45 7.53
C SER A 180 -7.17 -8.52 7.53
N TRP A 181 -7.84 -7.62 6.81
CA TRP A 181 -9.30 -7.59 6.67
C TRP A 181 -9.82 -8.77 5.86
N THR A 182 -9.20 -9.04 4.72
CA THR A 182 -9.51 -10.19 3.86
C THR A 182 -9.27 -11.52 4.60
N ASN A 183 -8.15 -11.62 5.31
CA ASN A 183 -7.77 -12.80 6.10
C ASN A 183 -8.73 -13.03 7.27
N ALA A 184 -9.19 -11.96 7.94
CA ALA A 184 -10.19 -12.07 9.02
C ALA A 184 -11.52 -12.63 8.51
N ARG A 185 -11.99 -12.16 7.34
CA ARG A 185 -13.16 -12.74 6.66
C ARG A 185 -12.93 -14.21 6.31
N ILE A 186 -11.81 -14.56 5.67
CA ILE A 186 -11.49 -15.95 5.31
C ILE A 186 -11.49 -16.85 6.55
N LYS A 187 -10.87 -16.41 7.65
CA LYS A 187 -10.84 -17.15 8.92
C LYS A 187 -12.24 -17.40 9.49
N LEU A 188 -13.14 -16.42 9.41
CA LEU A 188 -14.53 -16.56 9.82
C LEU A 188 -15.31 -17.56 8.94
N ILE A 189 -15.10 -17.52 7.62
CA ILE A 189 -15.76 -18.47 6.71
C ILE A 189 -15.27 -19.89 7.00
N ASN A 190 -13.96 -20.07 7.15
CA ASN A 190 -13.35 -21.38 7.44
C ASN A 190 -13.84 -21.95 8.77
N SER A 191 -14.05 -21.12 9.80
CA SER A 191 -14.60 -21.59 11.08
C SER A 191 -16.06 -22.06 10.97
N LYS A 192 -16.86 -21.49 10.07
CA LYS A 192 -18.24 -21.93 9.79
C LYS A 192 -18.29 -23.21 8.93
N GLN A 193 -17.27 -23.44 8.10
CA GLN A 193 -17.19 -24.58 7.18
C GLN A 193 -16.50 -25.82 7.77
N ALA A 194 -15.87 -25.72 8.95
CA ALA A 194 -15.26 -26.86 9.60
C ALA A 194 -16.27 -28.01 9.78
N ARG A 195 -15.91 -29.20 9.28
CA ARG A 195 -16.68 -30.44 9.42
C ARG A 195 -15.69 -31.54 9.81
N THR A 196 -16.08 -32.41 10.74
CA THR A 196 -15.32 -33.63 11.02
C THR A 196 -15.63 -34.65 9.91
N PRO A 197 -14.65 -35.13 9.14
CA PRO A 197 -14.88 -36.18 8.16
C PRO A 197 -15.40 -37.45 8.85
N GLY A 198 -16.41 -38.08 8.26
CA GLY A 198 -17.07 -39.27 8.82
C GLY A 198 -16.53 -40.59 8.26
N PHE A 199 -15.30 -40.61 7.76
CA PHE A 199 -14.63 -41.82 7.27
C PHE A 199 -13.54 -42.26 8.25
#